data_AF-A0A839P4M3-F1
#
_entry.id   AF-A0A839P4M3-F1
#
_cell.length_a   1.000
_cell.length_b   1.000
_cell.length_c   1.000
_cell.angle_alpha   90.00
_cell.angle_beta   90.00
_cell.angle_gamma   90.00
#
_symmetry.space_group_name_H-M   'P 1'
#
loop_
_entity.id
_entity.type
_entity.pdbx_description
1 polymer ?
#
loop_
_entity_poly.entity_id
_entity_poly.type
_entity_poly.pdbx_seq_one_letter_code
_entity_poly.pdbx_strand_id
1 'polypeptide(L)'
;MDDSPPFRPDSAKDALEGEGDFLLPICAPKPGLLMGEKLAMIVLTTVEGQRVGVPLGMQGLSDLHEVTREALRLLQAKDGGSVQ
;
A
#
# COMPACT_ATOMS: atom_id res chain seq x y z
N MET A 1 23.57 10.20 -1.18
CA MET A 1 22.29 9.98 -1.88
C MET A 1 22.14 8.48 -1.92
N ASP A 2 20.99 7.97 -1.51
CA ASP A 2 20.72 6.54 -1.53
C ASP A 2 20.60 6.11 -3.00
N ASP A 3 21.58 5.34 -3.49
CA ASP A 3 21.64 4.83 -4.87
C ASP A 3 20.67 3.65 -5.11
N SER A 4 19.76 3.41 -4.16
CA SER A 4 18.76 2.35 -4.27
C SER A 4 17.84 2.61 -5.47
N PRO A 5 17.69 1.64 -6.38
CA PRO A 5 16.79 1.78 -7.52
C PRO A 5 15.35 2.01 -7.04
N PRO A 6 14.52 2.75 -7.83
CA PRO A 6 13.14 3.02 -7.45
C PRO A 6 12.36 1.72 -7.24
N PHE A 7 11.57 1.66 -6.17
CA PHE A 7 10.74 0.50 -5.83
C PHE A 7 9.80 0.12 -6.98
N ARG A 8 9.81 -1.17 -7.34
CA ARG A 8 9.02 -1.77 -8.42
C ARG A 8 8.09 -2.82 -7.80
N PRO A 9 6.75 -2.71 -7.95
CA PRO A 9 5.82 -3.66 -7.33
C PRO A 9 6.03 -5.12 -7.75
N ASP A 10 6.48 -5.34 -8.99
CA ASP A 10 6.81 -6.64 -9.58
C ASP A 10 8.12 -7.24 -9.04
N SER A 11 9.04 -6.41 -8.52
CA SER A 11 10.27 -6.86 -7.86
C SER A 11 10.13 -6.99 -6.33
N ALA A 12 8.95 -6.71 -5.78
CA ALA A 12 8.71 -6.77 -4.33
C ALA A 12 8.89 -8.18 -3.75
N LYS A 13 8.72 -9.21 -4.60
CA LYS A 13 8.94 -10.61 -4.23
C LYS A 13 10.42 -10.93 -3.99
N ASP A 14 11.33 -10.33 -4.77
CA ASP A 14 12.77 -10.59 -4.68
C ASP A 14 13.44 -9.77 -3.56
N ALA A 15 12.76 -8.73 -3.06
CA ALA A 15 13.18 -7.96 -1.89
C ALA A 15 13.08 -8.73 -0.56
N LEU A 16 12.52 -9.95 -0.57
CA LEU A 16 12.40 -10.82 0.60
C LEU A 16 13.70 -11.55 0.96
N GLU A 17 14.64 -11.68 0.02
CA GLU A 17 15.84 -12.53 0.17
C GLU A 17 17.14 -11.70 0.31
N GLY A 18 17.06 -10.48 0.86
CA GLY A 18 18.23 -9.62 1.11
C GLY A 18 18.69 -9.61 2.58
N GLU A 19 19.99 -9.46 2.82
CA GLU A 19 20.51 -9.07 4.15
C GLU A 19 20.10 -7.62 4.45
N GLY A 20 19.01 -7.46 5.20
CA GLY A 20 18.54 -6.19 5.72
C GLY A 20 17.57 -6.42 6.86
N ASP A 21 17.72 -5.67 7.96
CA ASP A 21 17.00 -5.88 9.23
C ASP A 21 15.47 -5.64 9.16
N PHE A 22 14.91 -5.37 7.98
CA PHE A 22 13.50 -5.03 7.84
C PHE A 22 12.87 -5.62 6.58
N LEU A 23 12.30 -6.81 6.71
CA LEU A 23 11.33 -7.33 5.76
C LEU A 23 10.02 -6.56 5.94
N LEU A 24 9.65 -5.73 4.96
CA LEU A 24 8.33 -5.10 4.93
C LEU A 24 7.28 -6.22 4.90
N PRO A 25 6.36 -6.29 5.87
CA PRO A 25 5.37 -7.36 5.92
C PRO A 25 4.51 -7.30 4.66
N ILE A 26 4.61 -8.33 3.82
CA ILE A 26 3.79 -8.43 2.62
C ILE A 26 2.36 -8.71 3.07
N CYS A 27 1.49 -7.76 2.77
CA CYS A 27 0.07 -7.87 3.09
C CYS A 27 -0.64 -8.68 2.00
N ALA A 28 -1.40 -9.68 2.41
CA ALA A 28 -2.33 -10.39 1.55
C ALA A 28 -3.37 -9.41 0.96
N PRO A 29 -3.85 -9.67 -0.27
CA PRO A 29 -4.87 -8.83 -0.89
C PRO A 29 -6.18 -8.84 -0.10
N LYS A 30 -7.01 -7.80 -0.31
CA LYS A 30 -8.30 -7.56 0.36
C LYS A 30 -8.15 -7.09 1.82
N PRO A 31 -7.64 -5.87 2.04
CA PRO A 31 -7.68 -5.25 3.37
C PRO A 31 -9.13 -5.17 3.87
N GLY A 32 -9.30 -5.33 5.19
CA GLY A 32 -10.53 -4.95 5.87
C GLY A 32 -10.53 -3.46 6.21
N LEU A 33 -11.72 -2.89 6.37
CA LEU A 33 -11.89 -1.53 6.90
C LEU A 33 -12.88 -1.57 8.06
N LEU A 34 -12.44 -1.12 9.22
CA LEU A 34 -13.29 -0.92 10.39
C LEU A 34 -13.53 0.58 10.56
N MET A 35 -14.78 0.98 10.72
CA MET A 35 -15.17 2.39 10.84
C MET A 35 -15.74 2.67 12.23
N GLY A 36 -15.19 3.67 12.90
CA GLY A 36 -15.76 4.29 14.09
C GLY A 36 -16.12 5.75 13.84
N GLU A 37 -16.69 6.43 14.84
CA GLU A 37 -17.20 7.81 14.70
C GLU A 37 -16.11 8.84 14.36
N LYS A 38 -14.86 8.61 14.80
CA LYS A 38 -13.75 9.54 14.64
C LYS A 38 -12.48 8.92 14.05
N LEU A 39 -12.48 7.61 13.90
CA LEU A 39 -11.31 6.83 13.51
C LEU A 39 -11.74 5.68 12.61
N ALA A 40 -10.98 5.44 11.56
CA ALA A 40 -11.03 4.24 10.75
C ALA A 40 -9.77 3.40 11.00
N MET A 41 -9.88 2.09 10.83
CA MET A 41 -8.75 1.18 10.90
C MET A 41 -8.71 0.32 9.66
N ILE A 42 -7.64 0.45 8.88
CA ILE A 42 -7.33 -0.49 7.81
C ILE A 42 -6.72 -1.73 8.45
N VAL A 43 -7.33 -2.88 8.22
CA VAL A 43 -6.86 -4.15 8.75
C VAL A 43 -6.21 -4.94 7.63
N LEU A 44 -4.89 -5.09 7.74
CA LEU A 44 -4.07 -5.87 6.83
C LEU A 44 -3.77 -7.22 7.45
N THR A 45 -3.83 -8.28 6.65
CA THR A 45 -3.34 -9.59 7.06
C THR A 45 -2.07 -9.88 6.28
N THR A 46 -0.98 -10.22 6.94
CA THR A 46 0.28 -10.57 6.27
C THR A 46 0.17 -11.97 5.66
N VAL A 47 1.09 -12.31 4.75
CA VAL A 47 1.12 -13.65 4.15
C VAL A 47 1.43 -14.75 5.19
N GLU A 48 2.04 -14.39 6.32
CA GLU A 48 2.27 -15.23 7.50
C GLU A 48 1.04 -15.32 8.43
N GLY A 49 -0.07 -14.68 8.06
CA GLY A 49 -1.31 -14.69 8.83
C GLY A 49 -1.34 -13.71 10.00
N GLN A 50 -0.35 -12.83 10.14
CA GLN A 50 -0.35 -11.79 11.17
C GLN A 50 -1.35 -10.69 10.82
N ARG A 51 -1.98 -10.08 11.82
CA ARG A 51 -2.91 -8.96 11.61
C ARG A 51 -2.26 -7.64 12.02
N VAL A 52 -2.27 -6.68 11.11
CA VAL A 52 -1.75 -5.32 11.30
C VAL A 52 -2.89 -4.33 11.13
N GLY A 53 -3.09 -3.47 12.13
CA GLY A 53 -4.07 -2.38 12.08
C GLY A 53 -3.37 -1.05 11.82
N VAL A 54 -3.83 -0.31 10.81
CA VAL A 54 -3.37 1.05 10.52
C VAL A 54 -4.49 2.03 10.89
N PRO A 55 -4.39 2.73 12.03
CA PRO A 55 -5.39 3.70 12.45
C PRO A 55 -5.25 5.00 11.65
N LEU A 56 -6.39 5.52 11.17
CA LEU A 56 -6.47 6.76 10.41
C LEU A 56 -7.64 7.59 10.92
N GLY A 57 -7.41 8.89 11.11
CA GLY A 57 -8.52 9.84 11.27
C GLY A 57 -9.34 9.92 9.98
N MET A 58 -10.58 10.41 10.09
CA MET A 58 -11.49 10.50 8.94
C MET A 58 -10.91 11.33 7.79
N GLN A 59 -10.20 12.43 8.09
CA GLN A 59 -9.50 13.23 7.08
C GLN A 59 -8.39 12.41 6.39
N GLY A 60 -7.55 11.73 7.18
CA GLY A 60 -6.47 10.91 6.63
C GLY A 60 -6.97 9.76 5.74
N LEU A 61 -8.16 9.21 6.03
CA LEU A 61 -8.80 8.23 5.15
C LEU A 61 -9.25 8.85 3.81
N SER A 62 -9.81 10.07 3.85
CA SER A 62 -10.18 10.82 2.63
C SER A 62 -8.96 11.13 1.77
N ASP A 63 -7.89 11.65 2.40
CA ASP A 63 -6.65 11.99 1.71
C ASP A 63 -6.02 10.74 1.08
N LEU A 64 -6.01 9.61 1.81
CA LEU A 64 -5.51 8.34 1.30
C LEU A 64 -6.30 7.86 0.08
N HIS A 65 -7.63 8.01 0.10
CA HIS A 65 -8.47 7.67 -1.04
C HIS A 65 -8.14 8.54 -2.27
N GLU A 66 -7.93 9.84 -2.10
CA GLU A 66 -7.56 10.76 -3.19
C GLU A 66 -6.19 10.43 -3.79
N VAL A 67 -5.18 10.27 -2.94
CA VAL A 67 -3.81 9.97 -3.39
C VAL A 67 -3.75 8.61 -4.08
N THR A 68 -4.44 7.61 -3.55
CA THR A 68 -4.47 6.27 -4.16
C THR A 68 -5.19 6.28 -5.50
N ARG A 69 -6.30 7.03 -5.61
CA ARG A 69 -7.03 7.21 -6.88
C ARG A 69 -6.14 7.82 -7.95
N GLU A 70 -5.41 8.88 -7.62
CA GLU A 70 -4.53 9.54 -8.58
C GLU A 70 -3.35 8.66 -8.97
N ALA A 71 -2.75 7.94 -8.01
CA ALA A 71 -1.71 6.97 -8.30
C ALA A 71 -2.18 5.88 -9.28
N LEU A 72 -3.40 5.35 -9.09
CA LEU A 72 -4.00 4.37 -9.99
C LEU A 72 -4.24 4.94 -11.39
N ARG A 73 -4.73 6.18 -11.48
CA ARG A 73 -4.91 6.88 -12.76
C ARG A 73 -3.60 6.99 -13.53
N LEU A 74 -2.51 7.36 -12.84
CA LEU A 74 -1.18 7.48 -13.43
C LEU A 74 -0.60 6.13 -13.89
N LEU A 75 -0.85 5.05 -13.14
CA LEU A 75 -0.44 3.70 -13.54
C LEU A 75 -1.16 3.26 -14.81
N GLN A 76 -2.47 3.46 -14.89
CA GLN A 76 -3.27 3.12 -16.07
C GLN A 76 -2.89 3.94 -17.32
N ALA A 77 -2.51 5.21 -17.14
CA ALA A 77 -2.07 6.06 -18.24
C ALA A 77 -0.73 5.60 -18.87
N LYS A 78 0.13 4.93 -18.10
CA LYS A 78 1.42 4.41 -18.60
C LYS A 78 1.27 3.16 -19.49
N ASP A 79 0.16 2.44 -19.36
CA ASP A 79 -0.14 1.23 -20.16
C ASP A 79 -0.87 1.55 -21.49
N GLY A 80 -0.87 2.82 -21.93
CA GLY A 80 -1.36 3.22 -23.26
C GLY A 80 -2.85 3.62 -23.32
N GLY A 81 -3.51 3.78 -22.18
CA GLY A 81 -4.87 4.32 -22.12
C GLY A 81 -4.88 5.86 -22.13
N SER A 82 -5.43 6.48 -23.17
CA SER A 82 -5.79 7.89 -23.14
C SER A 82 -6.83 8.13 -22.05
N VAL A 83 -6.44 8.81 -20.96
CA VAL A 83 -7.37 9.25 -19.93
C VAL A 83 -8.17 10.42 -20.51
N GLN A 84 -9.47 10.22 -20.68
CA GLN A 84 -10.44 11.24 -21.10
C GLN A 84 -11.17 11.79 -19.88
#